data_AF-A0A1F8Y8N8-F1
#
_entry.id   AF-A0A1F8Y8N8-F1
#
_cell.length_a   1.000
_cell.length_b   1.000
_cell.length_c   1.000
_cell.angle_alpha   90.00
_cell.angle_beta   90.00
_cell.angle_gamma   90.00
#
_symmetry.space_group_name_H-M   'P 1'
#
loop_
_entity.id
_entity.type
_entity.pdbx_description
1 polymer ?
#
loop_
_entity_poly.entity_id
_entity_poly.type
_entity_poly.pdbx_seq_one_letter_code
_entity_poly.pdbx_strand_id
1 'polypeptide(L)' 'MEHFREAVRINPAHAAAHNNLGYALLLQGKLEEAIAHFRQALRIQPGFAEAHENLRRALGL' A
#
# COMPACT_ATOMS: atom_id res chain seq x y z
N MET A 1 -9.56 7.62 -3.33
CA MET A 1 -9.45 6.34 -2.58
C MET A 1 -10.22 5.22 -3.26
N GLU A 2 -11.45 5.48 -3.73
CA GLU A 2 -12.27 4.46 -4.41
C GLU A 2 -11.60 3.86 -5.66
N HIS A 3 -10.95 4.69 -6.48
CA HIS A 3 -10.21 4.20 -7.65
C HIS A 3 -9.08 3.21 -7.33
N PHE A 4 -8.39 3.36 -6.19
CA PHE A 4 -7.34 2.42 -5.78
C PHE A 4 -7.90 1.13 -5.21
N ARG A 5 -9.03 1.19 -4.50
CA ARG A 5 -9.76 0.00 -4.04
C ARG A 5 -10.25 -0.82 -5.23
N GLU A 6 -10.80 -0.14 -6.23
CA GLU A 6 -11.25 -0.79 -7.46
C GLU A 6 -10.09 -1.39 -8.25
N ALA A 7 -8.96 -0.67 -8.36
CA ALA A 7 -7.76 -1.21 -9.00
C ALA A 7 -7.24 -2.48 -8.31
N VAL A 8 -7.24 -2.52 -6.97
CA VAL A 8 -6.90 -3.72 -6.20
C VAL A 8 -7.93 -4.84 -6.39
N ARG A 9 -9.22 -4.50 -6.51
CA ARG A 9 -10.30 -5.48 -6.74
C ARG A 9 -10.19 -6.13 -8.12
N ILE A 10 -9.91 -5.34 -9.15
CA ILE A 10 -9.76 -5.79 -10.54
C ILE A 10 -8.45 -6.59 -10.70
N ASN A 11 -7.36 -6.11 -10.10
CA ASN A 11 -6.07 -6.77 -10.15
C ASN A 11 -5.38 -6.78 -8.76
N PRO A 12 -5.59 -7.85 -7.97
CA PRO A 12 -4.95 -8.02 -6.66
C PRO A 12 -3.42 -8.21 -6.72
N ALA A 13 -2.86 -8.42 -7.92
CA ALA A 13 -1.42 -8.52 -8.14
C ALA A 13 -0.81 -7.20 -8.63
N HIS A 14 -1.52 -6.07 -8.52
CA HIS A 14 -0.99 -4.76 -8.88
C HIS A 14 -0.28 -4.09 -7.71
N ALA A 15 1.06 -4.20 -7.66
CA ALA A 15 1.87 -3.64 -6.57
C ALA A 15 1.64 -2.13 -6.37
N ALA A 16 1.66 -1.32 -7.44
CA ALA A 16 1.43 0.12 -7.34
C ALA A 16 0.03 0.50 -6.81
N ALA A 17 -1.01 -0.25 -7.17
CA ALA A 17 -2.37 -0.03 -6.65
C ALA A 17 -2.42 -0.28 -5.14
N HIS A 18 -1.76 -1.34 -4.65
CA HIS A 18 -1.60 -1.59 -3.23
C HIS A 18 -0.82 -0.47 -2.53
N ASN A 19 0.31 -0.01 -3.09
CA ASN A 19 1.06 1.11 -2.53
C ASN A 19 0.20 2.39 -2.43
N ASN A 20 -0.52 2.75 -3.50
CA ASN A 20 -1.33 3.96 -3.53
C ASN A 20 -2.53 3.89 -2.57
N LEU A 21 -3.15 2.72 -2.44
CA LEU A 21 -4.20 2.48 -1.45
C LEU A 21 -3.65 2.59 -0.02
N GLY A 22 -2.51 1.95 0.25
CA GLY A 22 -1.83 2.04 1.54
C GLY A 22 -1.47 3.48 1.91
N TYR A 23 -0.96 4.25 0.96
CA TYR A 23 -0.64 5.66 1.15
C TYR A 23 -1.87 6.50 1.49
N ALA A 24 -2.97 6.28 0.77
CA ALA A 24 -4.23 6.97 1.06
C ALA A 24 -4.80 6.63 2.44
N LEU A 25 -4.66 5.37 2.89
CA LEU A 25 -5.08 4.92 4.22
C LEU A 25 -4.21 5.53 5.33
N LEU A 26 -2.90 5.62 5.07
CA LEU A 26 -1.95 6.24 5.99
C LEU A 26 -2.29 7.71 6.26
N LEU A 27 -2.66 8.46 5.20
CA LEU A 27 -3.12 9.85 5.33
C LEU A 27 -4.42 10.00 6.13
N GLN A 28 -5.21 8.92 6.27
CA GLN A 28 -6.42 8.88 7.10
C GLN A 28 -6.17 8.39 8.52
N GLY A 29 -4.90 8.14 8.90
CA GLY A 29 -4.54 7.57 10.20
C GLY A 29 -4.87 6.08 10.34
N LYS A 30 -5.25 5.40 9.25
CA LYS A 30 -5.59 3.97 9.25
C LYS A 30 -4.32 3.13 9.09
N LEU A 31 -3.53 3.11 10.16
CA LEU A 31 -2.14 2.63 10.13
C LEU A 31 -2.05 1.14 9.80
N GLU A 32 -2.87 0.28 10.44
CA GLU A 32 -2.79 -1.16 10.22
C GLU A 32 -3.16 -1.55 8.79
N GLU A 33 -4.22 -0.94 8.24
CA GLU A 33 -4.65 -1.18 6.86
C GLU A 33 -3.60 -0.71 5.85
N ALA A 34 -2.95 0.44 6.11
CA ALA A 34 -1.87 0.94 5.28
C ALA A 34 -0.69 -0.04 5.24
N ILE A 35 -0.24 -0.52 6.40
CA ILE A 35 0.85 -1.49 6.54
C ILE A 35 0.54 -2.78 5.77
N ALA A 36 -0.69 -3.28 5.87
CA ALA A 36 -1.11 -4.48 5.15
C ALA A 36 -0.95 -4.32 3.64
N HIS A 37 -1.35 -3.17 3.09
CA HIS A 37 -1.22 -2.90 1.66
C HIS A 37 0.23 -2.67 1.21
N PHE A 38 1.07 -1.99 1.99
CA PHE A 38 2.49 -1.86 1.65
C PHE A 38 3.19 -3.23 1.65
N ARG A 39 2.90 -4.09 2.64
CA ARG A 39 3.42 -5.47 2.67
C ARG A 39 2.96 -6.29 1.48
N GLN A 40 1.70 -6.14 1.07
CA GLN A 40 1.18 -6.80 -0.12
C GLN A 40 1.87 -6.31 -1.41
N ALA A 41 2.10 -5.01 -1.53
CA ALA A 41 2.87 -4.44 -2.65
C ALA A 41 4.29 -5.04 -2.72
N LEU A 42 4.97 -5.18 -1.57
CA LEU A 42 6.29 -5.79 -1.47
C LEU A 42 6.29 -7.30 -1.70
N ARG A 43 5.20 -8.01 -1.34
CA ARG A 43 5.06 -9.43 -1.67
C ARG A 43 4.96 -9.66 -3.18
N ILE A 44 4.27 -8.76 -3.89
CA ILE A 44 4.13 -8.80 -5.34
C ILE A 44 5.44 -8.37 -6.03
N GLN A 45 6.02 -7.27 -5.56
CA GLN A 45 7.24 -6.68 -6.11
C GLN A 45 8.23 -6.37 -4.97
N PRO A 46 9.10 -7.31 -4.59
CA PRO A 46 10.03 -7.14 -3.47
C PRO A 46 10.98 -5.94 -3.61
N GLY A 47 11.30 -5.55 -4.84
CA GLY A 47 12.15 -4.39 -5.14
C GLY A 47 11.40 -3.05 -5.24
N PHE A 48 10.14 -2.96 -4.81
CA PHE A 48 9.35 -1.74 -4.96
C PHE A 48 9.76 -0.68 -3.92
N ALA A 49 10.68 0.20 -4.31
CA ALA A 49 11.31 1.18 -3.42
C ALA A 49 10.31 2.08 -2.68
N GLU A 50 9.28 2.59 -3.38
CA GLU A 50 8.25 3.45 -2.78
C GLU A 50 7.46 2.72 -1.68
N ALA A 51 7.16 1.43 -1.88
CA ALA A 51 6.46 0.64 -0.88
C ALA A 51 7.33 0.36 0.36
N HIS A 52 8.65 0.19 0.20
CA HIS A 52 9.58 0.10 1.34
C HIS A 52 9.64 1.40 2.13
N GLU A 53 9.75 2.54 1.45
CA GLU A 53 9.78 3.85 2.11
C GLU A 53 8.48 4.12 2.88
N ASN A 54 7.34 3.86 2.24
CA ASN A 54 6.04 4.06 2.83
C ASN A 54 5.77 3.12 4.01
N LEU A 55 6.22 1.85 3.92
CA LEU A 55 6.15 0.92 5.04
C LEU A 55 6.99 1.39 6.23
N ARG A 56 8.23 1.83 5.99
CA ARG A 56 9.10 2.39 7.03
C ARG A 56 8.45 3.61 7.68
N ARG A 57 7.85 4.50 6.89
CA ARG A 57 7.11 5.66 7.40
C ARG A 57 5.93 5.25 8.27
N ALA A 58 5.14 4.27 7.82
CA ALA A 58 3.98 3.79 8.55
C ALA A 58 4.34 3.07 9.87
N LEU A 59 5.50 2.40 9.93
CA LEU A 59 5.98 1.73 11.14
C LEU A 59 6.65 2.67 12.16
N GLY A 60 7.01 3.89 11.75
CA GLY A 60 7.65 4.89 12.61
C GLY A 60 6.69 5.94 13.20
N LEU A 61 5.39 5.82 12.92
CA LEU A 61 4.30 6.65 13.47
C LEU A 61 3.64 5.93 14.64
#